data_AF-A0A2E7JSD7-F1
#
_entry.id   AF-A0A2E7JSD7-F1
#
_cell.length_a   1.000
_cell.length_b   1.000
_cell.length_c   1.000
_cell.angle_alpha   90.00
_cell.angle_beta   90.00
_cell.angle_gamma   90.00
#
_symmetry.space_group_name_H-M   'P 1'
#
loop_
_entity.id
_entity.type
_entity.pdbx_description
1 polymer ?
#
loop_
_entity_poly.entity_id
_entity_poly.type
_entity_poly.pdbx_seq_one_letter_code
_entity_poly.pdbx_strand_id
1 'polypeptide(L)'
;MKHISETTPETSVCYRAATPIIIDGHLSDAPWKSAPWTGLFVDIEGDAKPLPRFATRAMMLWDDDWVWSLQGAINRHIPEIWGWVPFSAIAAGQGEEPFKT
;
A
#
# COMPACT_ATOMS: atom_id res chain seq x y z
N MET A 1 -6.68 -21.65 22.45
CA MET A 1 -6.88 -20.20 22.19
C MET A 1 -5.50 -19.60 21.94
N LYS A 2 -5.19 -19.22 20.69
CA LYS A 2 -3.92 -18.54 20.38
C LYS A 2 -4.06 -17.06 20.76
N HIS A 3 -3.14 -16.57 21.58
CA HIS A 3 -2.96 -15.16 21.87
C HIS A 3 -2.65 -14.44 20.55
N ILE A 4 -3.50 -13.50 20.15
CA ILE A 4 -3.17 -12.53 19.13
C ILE A 4 -2.32 -11.49 19.86
N SER A 5 -1.02 -11.44 19.59
CA SER A 5 -0.17 -10.36 20.09
C SER A 5 -0.75 -9.02 19.63
N GLU A 6 -0.81 -8.03 20.52
CA GLU A 6 -1.15 -6.64 20.18
C GLU A 6 -0.04 -6.02 19.33
N THR A 7 0.11 -6.46 18.09
CA THR A 7 0.96 -5.80 17.10
C THR A 7 0.17 -4.64 16.50
N THR A 8 0.69 -3.42 16.58
CA THR A 8 0.13 -2.30 15.82
C THR A 8 0.31 -2.63 14.33
N PRO A 9 -0.77 -2.82 13.57
CA PRO A 9 -0.66 -3.11 12.14
C PRO A 9 0.06 -1.98 11.41
N GLU A 10 0.94 -2.35 10.48
CA GLU A 10 1.59 -1.41 9.56
C GLU A 10 0.54 -0.59 8.81
N THR A 11 0.84 0.69 8.58
CA THR A 11 -0.10 1.61 7.92
C THR A 11 0.52 2.15 6.64
N SER A 12 -0.29 2.28 5.59
CA SER A 12 0.17 2.86 4.32
C SER A 12 -0.94 3.68 3.71
N VAL A 13 -0.67 4.95 3.46
CA VAL A 13 -1.67 5.89 2.92
C VAL A 13 -1.79 5.71 1.40
N CYS A 14 -3.02 5.53 0.92
CA CYS A 14 -3.36 5.52 -0.51
C CYS A 14 -3.75 6.94 -0.94
N TYR A 15 -2.89 7.59 -1.74
CA TYR A 15 -3.11 8.97 -2.17
C TYR A 15 -4.01 9.07 -3.39
N ARG A 16 -4.70 10.20 -3.55
CA ARG A 16 -5.53 10.41 -4.75
C ARG A 16 -4.64 10.64 -5.97
N ALA A 17 -5.02 10.05 -7.10
CA ALA A 17 -4.36 10.30 -8.37
C ALA A 17 -4.55 11.77 -8.78
N ALA A 18 -3.46 12.46 -9.12
CA ALA A 18 -3.49 13.86 -9.56
C ALA A 18 -4.05 14.00 -10.98
N THR A 19 -3.95 12.94 -11.78
CA THR A 19 -4.43 12.85 -13.16
C THR A 19 -5.03 11.47 -13.38
N PRO A 20 -5.88 11.28 -14.41
CA PRO A 20 -6.38 9.95 -14.77
C PRO A 20 -5.23 8.95 -14.92
N ILE A 21 -5.42 7.74 -14.38
CA ILE A 21 -4.45 6.66 -14.52
C ILE A 21 -4.66 6.00 -15.89
N ILE A 22 -3.58 5.95 -16.68
CA ILE A 22 -3.56 5.19 -17.94
C ILE A 22 -2.96 3.82 -17.65
N ILE A 23 -3.63 2.76 -18.11
CA ILE A 23 -3.18 1.37 -17.95
C ILE A 23 -2.62 0.88 -19.28
N ASP A 24 -1.34 1.16 -19.53
CA ASP A 24 -0.61 0.74 -20.73
C ASP A 24 0.61 -0.14 -20.43
N GLY A 25 0.85 -0.44 -19.16
CA GLY A 25 2.01 -1.19 -18.68
C GLY A 25 3.28 -0.35 -18.50
N HIS A 26 3.20 0.97 -18.69
CA HIS A 26 4.32 1.88 -18.59
C HIS A 26 4.30 2.66 -17.27
N LEU A 27 5.39 2.55 -16.52
CA LEU A 27 5.49 3.12 -15.15
C LEU A 27 5.99 4.56 -15.11
N SER A 28 6.21 5.19 -16.28
CA SER A 28 6.78 6.54 -16.32
C SER A 28 5.76 7.65 -16.09
N ASP A 29 4.49 7.30 -16.01
CA ASP A 29 3.42 8.27 -15.98
C ASP A 29 3.45 9.07 -14.68
N ALA A 30 3.09 10.36 -14.82
CA ALA A 30 3.17 11.34 -13.74
C ALA A 30 2.53 10.88 -12.40
N PRO A 31 1.33 10.27 -12.35
CA PRO A 31 0.73 9.88 -11.08
C PRO A 31 1.57 8.81 -10.36
N TRP A 32 2.17 7.87 -11.09
CA TRP A 32 2.98 6.79 -10.50
C TRP A 32 4.34 7.27 -9.98
N LYS A 33 4.94 8.29 -10.60
CA LYS A 33 6.21 8.88 -10.13
C LYS A 33 6.11 9.49 -8.73
N SER A 34 4.93 9.99 -8.39
CA SER A 34 4.67 10.67 -7.12
C SER A 34 4.05 9.74 -6.06
N ALA A 35 3.71 8.50 -6.42
CA ALA A 35 3.13 7.55 -5.51
C ALA A 35 4.21 6.99 -4.58
N PRO A 36 4.05 7.08 -3.24
CA PRO A 36 5.00 6.46 -2.33
C PRO A 36 4.88 4.93 -2.39
N TRP A 37 6.02 4.26 -2.18
CA TRP A 37 6.02 2.83 -1.92
C TRP A 37 5.48 2.57 -0.51
N THR A 38 4.71 1.51 -0.36
CA THR A 38 4.38 0.94 0.96
C THR A 38 5.63 0.41 1.65
N GLY A 39 5.51 0.15 2.95
CA GLY A 39 6.39 -0.79 3.64
C GLY A 39 6.35 -2.19 3.02
N LEU A 40 7.23 -3.07 3.50
CA LEU A 40 7.21 -4.48 3.11
C LEU A 40 5.94 -5.14 3.63
N PHE A 41 5.32 -5.99 2.81
CA PHE A 41 4.22 -6.84 3.26
C PHE A 41 4.78 -7.95 4.13
N VAL A 42 4.56 -7.82 5.43
CA VAL A 42 4.92 -8.76 6.49
C VAL A 42 3.65 -9.45 6.99
N ASP A 43 3.81 -10.65 7.53
CA ASP A 43 2.68 -11.39 8.12
C ASP A 43 2.06 -10.59 9.28
N ILE A 44 0.73 -10.59 9.40
CA ILE A 44 0.01 -9.85 10.45
C ILE A 44 0.28 -10.38 11.86
N GLU A 45 0.72 -11.65 11.97
CA GLU A 45 1.23 -12.23 13.23
C GLU A 45 2.60 -11.64 13.63
N GLY A 46 3.17 -10.74 12.83
CA GLY A 46 4.36 -9.96 13.14
C GLY A 46 5.63 -10.80 13.28
N ASP A 47 6.47 -10.46 14.25
CA ASP A 47 7.78 -11.10 14.50
C ASP A 47 7.68 -12.61 14.84
N ALA A 48 6.47 -13.13 15.10
CA ALA A 48 6.24 -14.56 15.24
C ALA A 48 6.50 -15.34 13.93
N LYS A 49 6.64 -14.63 12.81
CA LYS A 49 6.89 -15.17 11.47
C LYS A 49 8.21 -14.67 10.92
N PRO A 50 8.88 -15.49 10.10
CA PRO A 50 10.06 -15.02 9.38
C PRO A 50 9.70 -13.87 8.44
N LEU A 51 10.65 -12.96 8.22
CA LEU A 51 10.53 -11.94 7.19
C LEU A 51 10.22 -12.57 5.82
N PRO A 52 9.42 -11.90 4.98
CA PRO A 52 9.02 -12.42 3.68
C PRO A 52 10.25 -12.67 2.81
N ARG A 53 10.30 -13.85 2.18
CA ARG A 53 11.38 -14.25 1.25
C ARG A 53 11.58 -13.25 0.11
N PHE A 54 10.49 -12.60 -0.31
CA PHE A 54 10.50 -11.57 -1.35
C PHE A 54 10.14 -10.23 -0.71
N ALA A 55 10.94 -9.20 -1.01
CA ALA A 55 10.74 -7.81 -0.57
C ALA A 55 9.53 -7.17 -1.27
N THR A 56 8.37 -7.71 -0.93
CA THR A 56 7.07 -7.45 -1.51
C THR A 56 6.56 -6.09 -1.03
N ARG A 57 6.32 -5.16 -1.95
CA ARG A 57 5.77 -3.82 -1.67
C ARG A 57 4.98 -3.30 -2.86
N ALA A 58 4.06 -2.36 -2.65
CA ALA A 58 3.24 -1.77 -3.69
C ALA A 58 3.34 -0.24 -3.74
N MET A 59 2.93 0.34 -4.86
CA MET A 59 2.45 1.73 -4.90
C MET A 59 0.93 1.69 -5.05
N MET A 60 0.21 2.58 -4.37
CA MET A 60 -1.26 2.59 -4.38
C MET A 60 -1.77 4.01 -4.63
N LEU A 61 -2.75 4.12 -5.53
CA LEU A 61 -3.44 5.36 -5.85
C LEU A 61 -4.94 5.09 -5.97
N TRP A 62 -5.78 6.09 -5.73
CA TRP A 62 -7.22 5.97 -5.96
C TRP A 62 -7.76 7.18 -6.73
N ASP A 63 -8.90 6.98 -7.38
CA ASP A 63 -9.75 8.03 -7.95
C ASP A 63 -11.22 7.72 -7.64
N ASP A 64 -12.14 8.52 -8.18
CA ASP A 64 -13.57 8.42 -7.83
C ASP A 64 -14.21 7.10 -8.27
N ASP A 65 -13.58 6.37 -9.20
CA ASP A 65 -14.11 5.15 -9.80
C ASP A 65 -13.36 3.89 -9.31
N TRP A 66 -12.05 3.98 -9.07
CA TRP A 66 -11.17 2.83 -8.87
C TRP A 66 -10.05 3.05 -7.85
N VAL A 67 -9.59 1.92 -7.29
CA VAL A 67 -8.33 1.84 -6.55
C VAL A 67 -7.31 1.11 -7.41
N TRP A 68 -6.21 1.79 -7.70
CA TRP A 68 -5.10 1.31 -8.51
C TRP A 68 -3.95 0.89 -7.63
N SER A 69 -3.25 -0.15 -8.04
CA SER A 69 -2.05 -0.56 -7.33
C SER A 69 -1.04 -1.17 -8.26
N LEU A 70 0.17 -0.62 -8.17
CA LEU A 70 1.30 -1.17 -8.87
C LEU A 70 1.93 -2.24 -8.01
N GLN A 71 1.79 -3.48 -8.45
CA GLN A 71 2.32 -4.63 -7.73
C GLN A 71 3.74 -4.90 -8.23
N GLY A 72 4.73 -4.86 -7.31
CA GLY A 72 6.01 -5.54 -7.53
C GLY A 72 5.84 -7.07 -7.52
N ALA A 73 6.90 -7.82 -7.22
CA ALA A 73 6.78 -9.24 -6.94
C ALA A 73 5.88 -9.46 -5.70
N ILE A 74 4.58 -9.69 -5.87
CA ILE A 74 3.61 -9.84 -4.78
C ILE A 74 2.60 -10.96 -5.03
N ASN A 75 2.38 -11.77 -3.99
CA ASN A 75 1.29 -12.73 -3.86
C ASN A 75 0.12 -12.05 -3.11
N ARG A 76 -0.80 -11.40 -3.83
CA ARG A 76 -1.92 -10.62 -3.23
C ARG A 76 -3.09 -11.49 -2.72
N HIS A 77 -3.05 -12.80 -2.95
CA HIS A 77 -4.17 -13.69 -2.62
C HIS A 77 -4.29 -14.07 -1.14
N ILE A 78 -3.56 -13.41 -0.24
CA ILE A 78 -3.57 -13.71 1.21
C ILE A 78 -3.99 -12.46 1.99
N PRO A 79 -5.30 -12.28 2.27
CA PRO A 79 -5.83 -11.14 3.00
C PRO A 79 -5.29 -11.01 4.43
N GLU A 80 -4.77 -12.08 5.02
CA GLU A 80 -4.20 -12.10 6.36
C GLU A 80 -2.82 -11.41 6.48
N ILE A 81 -2.33 -10.74 5.43
CA ILE A 81 -0.99 -10.10 5.38
C ILE A 81 -1.10 -8.56 5.26
N TRP A 82 -2.30 -7.96 5.38
CA TRP A 82 -2.50 -6.54 5.12
C TRP A 82 -2.83 -5.75 6.39
N GLY A 83 -2.13 -4.63 6.58
CA GLY A 83 -2.43 -3.63 7.60
C GLY A 83 -3.49 -2.61 7.16
N TRP A 84 -3.62 -1.48 7.86
CA TRP A 84 -4.65 -0.48 7.54
C TRP A 84 -4.21 0.44 6.39
N VAL A 85 -5.14 0.69 5.48
CA VAL A 85 -4.92 1.57 4.31
C VAL A 85 -5.98 2.67 4.30
N PRO A 86 -5.68 3.89 4.81
CA PRO A 86 -6.58 5.03 4.64
C PRO A 86 -6.46 5.63 3.24
N PHE A 87 -7.55 6.25 2.78
CA PHE A 87 -7.58 7.00 1.52
C PHE A 87 -7.42 8.49 1.80
N SER A 88 -6.38 9.09 1.21
CA SER A 88 -6.11 10.53 1.34
C SER A 88 -6.80 11.32 0.23
N ALA A 89 -7.38 12.46 0.58
CA ALA A 89 -7.84 13.44 -0.40
C ALA A 89 -6.69 14.26 -1.01
N ILE A 90 -5.49 14.20 -0.43
CA ILE A 90 -4.30 14.87 -0.95
C ILE A 90 -3.83 14.12 -2.21
N ALA A 91 -3.51 14.89 -3.26
CA ALA A 91 -2.93 14.33 -4.47
C ALA A 91 -1.50 13.83 -4.21
N ALA A 92 -1.14 12.70 -4.80
CA ALA A 92 0.19 12.11 -4.63
C ALA A 92 1.32 13.10 -4.95
N GLY A 93 2.29 13.22 -4.03
CA GLY A 93 3.43 14.14 -4.14
C GLY A 93 3.13 15.61 -3.85
N GLN A 94 1.90 15.96 -3.44
CA GLN A 94 1.50 17.34 -3.12
C GLN A 94 1.41 17.62 -1.61
N GLY A 95 1.77 16.65 -0.76
CA GLY A 95 1.78 16.80 0.68
C GLY A 95 2.00 15.46 1.40
N GLU A 96 2.06 15.53 2.72
CA GLU A 96 2.13 14.36 3.60
C GLU A 96 0.86 14.31 4.44
N GLU A 97 0.22 13.15 4.49
CA GLU A 97 -0.87 12.90 5.44
C GLU A 97 -0.43 11.87 6.48
N PRO A 98 -0.33 12.25 7.77
CA PRO A 98 -0.09 11.29 8.83
C PRO A 98 -1.33 10.41 9.01
N PHE A 99 -1.10 9.13 9.28
CA PHE A 99 -2.16 8.20 9.67
C PHE A 99 -2.89 8.74 10.91
N LYS A 100 -4.23 8.76 10.87
CA LYS A 100 -5.08 9.16 11.99
C LYS A 100 -5.85 7.92 12.47
N THR A 101 -5.58 7.52 13.71
CA THR A 101 -6.32 6.49 14.47
C THR A 101 -7.64 7.00 14.99
#